data_AF-A0A7S2SUM9-F1
#
_entry.id   AF-A0A7S2SUM9-F1
#
_cell.length_a   1.000
_cell.length_b   1.000
_cell.length_c   1.000
_cell.angle_alpha   90.00
_cell.angle_beta   90.00
_cell.angle_gamma   90.00
#
_symmetry.space_group_name_H-M   'P 1'
#
loop_
_entity.id
_entity.type
_entity.pdbx_description
1 polymer ?
#
loop_
_entity_poly.entity_id
_entity_poly.type
_entity_poly.pdbx_seq_one_letter_code
_entity_poly.pdbx_strand_id
1 'polypeptide(L)'
;RRCCYGETHTFARCGTFWQCAITFYDNGLREDTGVASYMTDLDLKFLEARPLAFRLLFDITWWVVVTLLLVNMVSGIIIDSFAQLREQDKSVTEELSTRCVMCDCEASLLNTQGDGFRKHIRRDHNLWCYIWVSLYLRNKVRDEEVRIDNRGSAREISTEFTGQESYLWAKIQNHDHTYVPQGRALCLEARGYESEEG
;
A
#
# COMPACT_ATOMS: atom_id res chain seq x y z
N ARG A 1 20.62 -42.37 21.21
CA ARG A 1 20.08 -41.44 22.25
C ARG A 1 21.14 -40.42 22.70
N ARG A 2 21.90 -39.78 21.81
CA ARG A 2 22.93 -38.77 22.15
C ARG A 2 23.16 -37.88 20.93
N CYS A 3 22.33 -36.86 20.72
CA CYS A 3 22.50 -35.90 19.60
C CYS A 3 22.86 -34.48 20.08
N CYS A 4 22.95 -34.25 21.39
CA CYS A 4 22.98 -32.89 21.94
C CYS A 4 23.80 -32.82 23.24
N TYR A 5 25.05 -33.30 23.24
CA TYR A 5 25.96 -33.12 24.39
C TYR A 5 27.00 -32.04 24.08
N GLY A 6 26.58 -30.78 24.19
CA GLY A 6 27.52 -29.68 24.40
C GLY A 6 27.90 -29.63 25.87
N GLU A 7 29.20 -29.64 26.18
CA GLU A 7 29.74 -29.51 27.54
C GLU A 7 29.51 -28.10 28.09
N THR A 8 28.28 -27.75 28.45
CA THR A 8 27.94 -26.72 29.44
C THR A 8 26.46 -26.86 29.79
N HIS A 9 26.19 -27.46 30.94
CA HIS A 9 24.85 -27.76 31.44
C HIS A 9 24.08 -26.50 31.81
N THR A 10 22.91 -26.29 31.20
CA THR A 10 21.68 -25.92 31.93
C THR A 10 20.35 -26.30 31.23
N PHE A 11 20.32 -26.76 29.97
CA PHE A 11 19.05 -27.27 29.40
C PHE A 11 19.26 -28.32 28.30
N ALA A 12 18.96 -29.59 28.60
CA ALA A 12 18.96 -30.66 27.60
C ALA A 12 17.80 -30.47 26.62
N ARG A 13 18.02 -29.74 25.52
CA ARG A 13 16.99 -29.39 24.50
C ARG A 13 16.45 -30.57 23.66
N CYS A 14 16.79 -31.82 24.01
CA CYS A 14 16.50 -33.01 23.18
C CYS A 14 15.89 -34.17 23.99
N GLY A 15 15.08 -33.87 25.02
CA GLY A 15 14.42 -34.88 25.86
C GLY A 15 13.20 -35.55 25.21
N THR A 16 12.51 -34.82 24.33
CA THR A 16 11.36 -35.33 23.56
C THR A 16 11.59 -35.13 22.06
N PHE A 17 10.86 -35.90 21.24
CA PHE A 17 10.92 -35.77 19.79
C PHE A 17 10.61 -34.33 19.34
N TRP A 18 9.57 -33.72 19.90
CA TRP A 18 9.16 -32.35 19.56
C TRP A 18 10.21 -31.30 19.93
N GLN A 19 10.83 -31.41 21.10
CA GLN A 19 11.93 -30.52 21.48
C GLN A 19 13.13 -30.67 20.54
N CYS A 20 13.45 -31.90 20.14
CA CYS A 20 14.51 -32.18 19.17
C CYS A 20 14.20 -31.57 17.80
N ALA A 21 12.98 -31.76 17.28
CA ALA A 21 12.55 -31.21 16.00
C ALA A 21 12.61 -29.68 15.98
N ILE A 22 12.05 -29.01 17.00
CA ILE A 22 12.09 -27.55 17.11
C ILE A 22 13.54 -27.05 17.18
N THR A 23 14.37 -27.70 18.00
CA THR A 23 15.80 -27.33 18.13
C THR A 23 16.57 -27.54 16.82
N PHE A 24 16.26 -28.60 16.08
CA PHE A 24 16.86 -28.90 14.78
C PHE A 24 16.55 -27.83 13.73
N TYR A 25 15.29 -27.40 13.62
CA TYR A 25 14.90 -26.34 12.69
C TYR A 25 15.39 -24.96 13.13
N ASP A 26 15.32 -24.64 14.42
CA ASP A 26 15.78 -23.35 14.97
C ASP A 26 17.28 -23.13 14.69
N ASN A 27 18.13 -24.09 15.08
CA ASN A 27 19.57 -23.97 14.83
C ASN A 27 19.90 -24.17 13.34
N GLY A 28 19.18 -25.04 12.64
CA GLY A 28 19.40 -25.32 11.22
C GLY A 28 19.07 -24.15 10.28
N LEU A 29 18.14 -23.28 10.66
CA LEU A 29 17.77 -22.08 9.88
C LEU A 29 18.57 -20.84 10.30
N ARG A 30 19.03 -20.79 11.56
CA ARG A 30 19.74 -19.63 12.12
C ARG A 30 21.23 -19.63 11.82
N GLU A 31 21.84 -20.81 11.73
CA GLU A 31 23.26 -20.96 11.43
C GLU A 31 23.49 -21.04 9.91
N ASP A 32 24.45 -20.26 9.39
CA ASP A 32 24.72 -20.17 7.96
C ASP A 32 25.18 -21.49 7.32
N THR A 33 25.70 -22.43 8.12
CA THR A 33 26.16 -23.76 7.68
C THR A 33 25.11 -24.86 7.88
N GLY A 34 23.88 -24.49 8.26
CA GLY A 34 22.80 -25.42 8.53
C GLY A 34 23.05 -26.26 9.77
N VAL A 35 22.52 -27.49 9.78
CA VAL A 35 22.54 -28.35 10.99
C VAL A 35 23.91 -29.01 11.25
N ALA A 36 24.86 -28.90 10.31
CA ALA A 36 26.21 -29.44 10.45
C ALA A 36 26.94 -28.87 11.68
N SER A 37 26.73 -27.59 11.99
CA SER A 37 27.35 -26.89 13.13
C SER A 37 26.87 -27.42 14.48
N TYR A 38 25.63 -27.90 14.56
CA TYR A 38 25.01 -28.34 15.81
C TYR A 38 25.21 -29.82 16.09
N MET A 39 25.28 -30.66 15.06
CA MET A 39 25.40 -32.10 15.19
C MET A 39 26.86 -32.55 15.08
N THR A 40 27.66 -32.21 16.10
CA THR A 40 29.13 -32.35 16.12
C THR A 40 29.65 -33.71 16.58
N ASP A 41 28.79 -34.61 17.09
CA ASP A 41 29.17 -35.96 17.51
C ASP A 41 29.38 -36.88 16.29
N LEU A 42 30.43 -36.61 15.51
CA LEU A 42 31.13 -37.66 14.80
C LEU A 42 32.26 -38.13 15.69
N ASP A 43 32.05 -39.26 16.35
CA ASP A 43 33.15 -39.98 16.97
C ASP A 43 34.09 -40.45 15.85
N LEU A 44 35.07 -39.61 15.51
CA LEU A 44 36.11 -39.83 14.50
C LEU A 44 36.92 -41.12 14.74
N LYS A 45 36.67 -41.81 15.86
CA LYS A 45 37.21 -43.13 16.21
C LYS A 45 36.64 -44.27 15.37
N PHE A 46 35.46 -44.11 14.75
CA PHE A 46 34.90 -45.08 13.80
C PHE A 46 35.07 -44.59 12.35
N LEU A 47 36.29 -44.71 11.84
CA LEU A 47 36.69 -44.42 10.46
C LEU A 47 36.13 -45.44 9.44
N GLU A 48 34.81 -45.61 9.39
CA GLU A 48 34.15 -46.15 8.20
C GLU A 48 33.81 -45.00 7.25
N ALA A 49 34.36 -45.02 6.04
CA ALA A 49 34.15 -43.96 5.04
C ALA A 49 32.68 -43.81 4.62
N ARG A 50 31.88 -44.88 4.75
CA ARG A 50 30.47 -44.91 4.31
C ARG A 50 29.52 -44.05 5.18
N PRO A 51 29.43 -44.22 6.50
CA PRO A 51 28.55 -43.39 7.34
C PRO A 51 28.91 -41.90 7.31
N LEU A 52 30.20 -41.57 7.23
CA LEU A 52 30.68 -40.19 7.09
C LEU A 52 30.20 -39.55 5.77
N ALA A 53 30.30 -40.27 4.66
CA ALA A 53 29.88 -39.77 3.35
C ALA A 53 28.37 -39.51 3.27
N PHE A 54 27.55 -40.44 3.80
CA PHE A 54 26.10 -40.23 3.89
C PHE A 54 25.76 -39.02 4.75
N ARG A 55 26.51 -38.82 5.83
CA ARG A 55 26.29 -37.70 6.72
C ARG A 55 26.62 -36.35 6.08
N LEU A 56 27.77 -36.26 5.42
CA LEU A 56 28.16 -35.06 4.68
C LEU A 56 27.16 -34.74 3.57
N LEU A 57 26.71 -35.75 2.83
CA LEU A 57 25.71 -35.57 1.77
C LEU A 57 24.39 -35.05 2.33
N PHE A 58 23.95 -35.58 3.48
CA PHE A 58 22.75 -35.11 4.17
C PHE A 58 22.88 -33.63 4.58
N ASP A 59 23.98 -33.26 5.21
CA ASP A 59 24.21 -31.89 5.69
C ASP A 59 24.29 -30.89 4.51
N ILE A 60 24.96 -31.24 3.41
CA ILE A 60 25.02 -30.42 2.19
C ILE A 60 23.64 -30.28 1.54
N THR A 61 22.92 -31.41 1.37
CA THR A 61 21.60 -31.40 0.74
C THR A 61 20.62 -30.56 1.56
N TRP A 62 20.67 -30.69 2.89
CA TRP A 62 19.87 -29.88 3.79
C TRP A 62 20.13 -28.39 3.59
N TRP A 63 21.40 -27.98 3.60
CA TRP A 63 21.77 -26.58 3.43
C TRP A 63 21.31 -26.01 2.07
N VAL A 64 21.47 -26.75 0.98
CA VAL A 64 21.01 -26.31 -0.35
C VAL A 64 19.49 -26.19 -0.39
N VAL A 65 18.77 -27.23 0.07
CA VAL A 65 17.31 -27.27 -0.08
C VAL A 65 16.61 -26.34 0.90
N VAL A 66 17.04 -26.30 2.15
CA VAL A 66 16.33 -25.58 3.20
C VAL A 66 16.86 -24.16 3.35
N THR A 67 18.17 -23.97 3.41
CA THR A 67 18.72 -22.61 3.58
C THR A 67 18.71 -21.86 2.25
N LEU A 68 19.37 -22.39 1.20
CA LEU A 68 19.49 -21.64 -0.05
C LEU A 68 18.16 -21.50 -0.79
N LEU A 69 17.40 -22.57 -1.02
CA LEU A 69 16.17 -22.44 -1.81
C LEU A 69 15.07 -21.68 -1.07
N LEU A 70 14.79 -21.97 0.21
CA LEU A 70 13.69 -21.31 0.91
C LEU A 70 13.97 -19.82 1.16
N VAL A 71 15.19 -19.46 1.58
CA VAL A 71 15.53 -18.05 1.85
C VAL A 71 15.51 -17.23 0.55
N ASN A 72 16.01 -17.79 -0.56
CA ASN A 72 15.96 -17.12 -1.85
C ASN A 72 14.54 -17.05 -2.42
N MET A 73 13.70 -18.06 -2.17
CA MET A 73 12.29 -18.04 -2.56
C MET A 73 11.53 -16.95 -1.81
N VAL A 74 11.67 -16.87 -0.49
CA VAL A 74 11.01 -15.84 0.33
C VAL A 74 11.50 -14.44 -0.06
N SER A 75 12.81 -14.26 -0.23
CA SER A 75 13.37 -12.98 -0.67
C SER A 75 12.87 -12.61 -2.07
N GLY A 76 12.74 -13.58 -2.97
CA GLY A 76 12.15 -13.38 -4.30
C GLY A 76 10.71 -12.87 -4.25
N ILE A 77 9.86 -13.46 -3.40
CA ILE A 77 8.47 -13.01 -3.21
C ILE A 77 8.43 -11.59 -2.66
N ILE A 78 9.30 -11.28 -1.70
CA ILE A 78 9.38 -9.93 -1.10
C ILE A 78 9.79 -8.90 -2.17
N ILE A 79 10.82 -9.20 -2.96
CA ILE A 79 11.31 -8.30 -4.03
C ILE A 79 10.23 -8.10 -5.10
N ASP A 80 9.54 -9.16 -5.51
CA ASP A 80 8.45 -9.07 -6.48
C ASP A 80 7.31 -8.18 -5.96
N SER A 81 6.92 -8.34 -4.70
CA SER A 81 5.89 -7.51 -4.07
C SER A 81 6.26 -6.02 -4.06
N PHE A 82 7.52 -5.69 -3.70
CA PHE A 82 7.98 -4.30 -3.75
C PHE A 82 8.11 -3.75 -5.18
N ALA A 83 8.46 -4.60 -6.15
CA ALA A 83 8.48 -4.21 -7.56
C ALA A 83 7.07 -3.85 -8.05
N GLN A 84 6.06 -4.65 -7.69
CA GLN A 84 4.66 -4.36 -8.01
C GLN A 84 4.19 -3.05 -7.38
N LEU A 85 4.47 -2.83 -6.08
CA LEU A 85 4.12 -1.57 -5.41
C LEU A 85 4.76 -0.35 -6.08
N ARG A 86 6.01 -0.48 -6.54
CA ARG A 86 6.71 0.60 -7.25
C ARG A 86 6.08 0.87 -8.61
N GLU A 87 5.64 -0.17 -9.31
CA GLU A 87 5.01 0.00 -10.62
C GLU A 87 3.63 0.65 -10.49
N GLN A 88 2.86 0.29 -9.46
CA GLN A 88 1.59 0.96 -9.13
C GLN A 88 1.79 2.46 -8.81
N ASP A 89 2.81 2.81 -8.04
CA ASP A 89 3.11 4.22 -7.72
C ASP A 89 3.48 5.03 -8.98
N LYS A 90 4.27 4.43 -9.89
CA LYS A 90 4.59 5.05 -11.17
C LYS A 90 3.36 5.22 -12.05
N SER A 91 2.51 4.20 -12.18
CA SER A 91 1.32 4.28 -13.04
C SER A 91 0.37 5.37 -12.55
N VAL A 92 0.16 5.48 -11.24
CA VAL A 92 -0.63 6.57 -10.64
C VAL A 92 -0.01 7.93 -10.95
N THR A 93 1.31 8.07 -10.78
CA THR A 93 2.00 9.34 -11.06
C THR A 93 1.93 9.74 -12.54
N GLU A 94 2.05 8.76 -13.45
CA GLU A 94 1.92 8.97 -14.88
C GLU A 94 0.50 9.41 -15.25
N GLU A 95 -0.53 8.75 -14.72
CA GLU A 95 -1.92 9.16 -14.90
C GLU A 95 -2.16 10.60 -14.39
N LEU A 96 -1.66 10.95 -13.19
CA LEU A 96 -1.78 12.31 -12.65
C LEU A 96 -1.08 13.38 -13.50
N SER A 97 -0.07 12.98 -14.30
CA SER A 97 0.67 13.89 -15.18
C SER A 97 0.04 14.04 -16.57
N THR A 98 -0.77 13.07 -16.99
CA THR A 98 -1.32 12.97 -18.35
C THR A 98 -2.79 13.34 -18.44
N ARG A 99 -3.56 13.25 -17.35
CA ARG A 99 -5.00 13.56 -17.31
C ARG A 99 -5.36 14.33 -16.05
N CYS A 100 -6.39 15.18 -16.16
CA CYS A 100 -6.92 15.89 -15.00
C CYS A 100 -7.81 14.95 -14.15
N VAL A 101 -7.54 14.84 -12.84
CA VAL A 101 -8.32 14.00 -11.92
C VAL A 101 -9.80 14.41 -11.81
N MET A 102 -10.10 15.71 -11.99
CA MET A 102 -11.46 16.20 -11.79
C MET A 102 -12.33 16.00 -13.03
N CYS A 103 -11.81 16.35 -14.21
CA CYS A 103 -12.60 16.34 -15.45
C CYS A 103 -12.18 15.31 -16.48
N ASP A 104 -11.17 14.51 -16.20
CA ASP A 104 -10.67 13.46 -17.09
C ASP A 104 -10.16 13.93 -18.46
N CYS A 105 -9.94 15.24 -18.64
CA CYS A 105 -9.37 15.77 -19.87
C CYS A 105 -7.87 15.49 -19.94
N GLU A 106 -7.40 15.09 -21.12
CA GLU A 106 -5.99 14.83 -21.39
C GLU A 106 -5.17 16.13 -21.36
N ALA A 107 -3.95 16.04 -20.83
CA ALA A 107 -3.00 17.15 -20.75
C ALA A 107 -2.62 17.68 -22.14
N SER A 108 -2.55 16.80 -23.14
CA SER A 108 -2.28 17.16 -24.54
C SER A 108 -3.38 18.08 -25.10
N LEU A 109 -4.65 17.72 -24.89
CA LEU A 109 -5.82 18.52 -25.27
C LEU A 109 -5.81 19.88 -24.55
N LEU A 110 -5.60 19.88 -23.24
CA LEU A 110 -5.57 21.11 -22.44
C LEU A 110 -4.39 22.04 -22.78
N ASN A 111 -3.27 21.49 -23.24
CA ASN A 111 -2.13 22.28 -23.69
C ASN A 111 -2.32 22.87 -25.09
N THR A 112 -3.07 22.20 -25.98
CA THR A 112 -3.25 22.61 -27.37
C THR A 112 -4.49 23.50 -27.56
N GLN A 113 -5.60 23.12 -26.95
CA GLN A 113 -6.90 23.77 -27.09
C GLN A 113 -7.31 24.56 -25.86
N GLY A 114 -6.66 24.37 -24.72
CA GLY A 114 -6.95 25.08 -23.48
C GLY A 114 -5.88 26.09 -23.08
N ASP A 115 -5.92 26.46 -21.80
CA ASP A 115 -5.02 27.44 -21.17
C ASP A 115 -3.72 26.84 -20.62
N GLY A 116 -3.43 25.57 -20.94
CA GLY A 116 -2.30 24.81 -20.44
C GLY A 116 -2.62 23.97 -19.21
N PHE A 117 -2.15 22.73 -19.21
CA PHE A 117 -2.43 21.72 -18.19
C PHE A 117 -2.04 22.16 -16.77
N ARG A 118 -0.87 22.79 -16.61
CA ARG A 118 -0.40 23.24 -15.29
C ARG A 118 -1.25 24.35 -14.68
N LYS A 119 -1.78 25.27 -15.51
CA LYS A 119 -2.69 26.33 -15.05
C LYS A 119 -4.03 25.70 -14.68
N HIS A 120 -4.53 24.82 -15.53
CA HIS A 120 -5.77 24.09 -15.34
C HIS A 120 -5.83 23.36 -13.99
N ILE A 121 -4.86 22.51 -13.66
CA ILE A 121 -4.86 21.76 -12.37
C ILE A 121 -4.65 22.64 -11.13
N ARG A 122 -4.07 23.84 -11.27
CA ARG A 122 -3.76 24.72 -10.13
C ARG A 122 -4.85 25.75 -9.85
N ARG A 123 -5.53 26.22 -10.89
CA ARG A 123 -6.51 27.32 -10.80
C ARG A 123 -7.92 26.85 -11.09
N ASP A 124 -8.14 26.13 -12.18
CA ASP A 124 -9.48 25.74 -12.61
C ASP A 124 -9.95 24.50 -11.82
N HIS A 125 -9.17 23.43 -11.88
CA HIS A 125 -9.46 22.14 -11.26
C HIS A 125 -8.46 21.79 -10.15
N ASN A 126 -8.33 22.68 -9.17
CA ASN A 126 -7.53 22.41 -7.98
C ASN A 126 -8.28 21.47 -7.03
N LEU A 127 -7.77 20.24 -6.89
CA LEU A 127 -8.36 19.19 -6.05
C LEU A 127 -8.71 19.68 -4.62
N TRP A 128 -7.83 20.47 -4.01
CA TRP A 128 -8.02 20.95 -2.65
C TRP A 128 -9.22 21.88 -2.50
N CYS A 129 -9.52 22.67 -3.52
CA CYS A 129 -10.68 23.56 -3.50
C CYS A 129 -11.99 22.75 -3.45
N TYR A 130 -12.07 21.62 -4.14
CA TYR A 130 -13.26 20.75 -4.09
C TYR A 130 -13.43 20.09 -2.72
N ILE A 131 -12.32 19.62 -2.12
CA ILE A 131 -12.35 19.09 -0.75
C ILE A 131 -12.79 20.19 0.22
N TRP A 132 -12.25 21.41 0.08
CA TRP A 132 -12.58 22.54 0.94
C TRP A 132 -14.05 22.93 0.84
N VAL A 133 -14.63 22.99 -0.36
CA VAL A 133 -16.08 23.25 -0.55
C VAL A 133 -16.91 22.19 0.17
N SER A 134 -16.55 20.92 0.06
CA SER A 134 -17.29 19.84 0.74
C SER A 134 -17.25 19.96 2.27
N LEU A 135 -16.10 20.34 2.83
CA LEU A 135 -15.92 20.57 4.27
C LEU A 135 -16.62 21.86 4.72
N TYR A 136 -16.53 22.92 3.93
CA TYR A 136 -17.19 24.20 4.17
C TYR A 136 -18.71 24.01 4.30
N LEU A 137 -19.34 23.32 3.34
CA LEU A 137 -20.78 23.07 3.37
C LEU A 137 -21.19 22.22 4.58
N ARG A 138 -20.42 21.18 4.92
CA ARG A 138 -20.67 20.35 6.11
C ARG A 138 -20.54 21.14 7.41
N ASN A 139 -19.57 22.04 7.50
CA ASN A 139 -19.35 22.88 8.68
C ASN A 139 -20.47 23.92 8.83
N LYS A 140 -20.92 24.52 7.72
CA LYS A 140 -22.00 25.51 7.72
C LYS A 140 -23.31 24.95 8.29
N VAL A 141 -23.67 23.71 7.94
CA VAL A 141 -24.83 23.02 8.55
C VAL A 141 -24.64 22.75 10.03
N ARG A 142 -23.46 22.26 10.43
CA ARG A 142 -23.19 21.93 11.83
C ARG A 142 -23.21 23.17 12.74
N ASP A 143 -22.65 24.29 12.28
CA ASP A 143 -22.60 25.53 13.06
C ASP A 143 -24.01 26.14 13.24
N GLU A 144 -24.95 25.86 12.34
CA GLU A 144 -26.36 26.26 12.46
C GLU A 144 -27.15 25.31 13.37
N GLU A 145 -26.90 24.00 13.32
CA GLU A 145 -27.52 23.00 14.20
C GLU A 145 -27.14 23.19 15.68
N VAL A 146 -25.95 23.73 15.96
CA VAL A 146 -25.47 24.03 17.33
C VAL A 146 -26.03 25.36 17.87
N ARG A 147 -26.55 26.25 17.02
CA ARG A 147 -27.12 27.56 17.42
C ARG A 147 -28.58 27.49 17.86
N ILE A 148 -28.98 26.39 18.48
CA ILE A 148 -30.28 26.27 19.16
C ILE A 148 -30.28 27.26 20.34
N ASP A 149 -31.14 28.26 20.29
CA ASP A 149 -31.34 29.18 21.39
C ASP A 149 -32.13 28.51 22.53
N ASN A 150 -31.97 29.01 23.75
CA ASN A 150 -32.63 28.50 24.98
C ASN A 150 -34.18 28.61 24.97
N ARG A 151 -34.80 28.85 23.81
CA ARG A 151 -36.24 29.08 23.65
C ARG A 151 -37.01 27.92 23.00
N GLY A 152 -36.35 26.85 22.58
CA GLY A 152 -37.02 25.61 22.14
C GLY A 152 -37.96 25.77 20.94
N SER A 153 -37.89 26.90 20.22
CA SER A 153 -38.64 27.12 19.00
C SER A 153 -37.70 26.90 17.83
N ALA A 154 -37.93 25.84 17.07
CA ALA A 154 -37.29 25.59 15.79
C ALA A 154 -37.52 26.81 14.88
N ARG A 155 -36.59 27.76 14.90
CA ARG A 155 -36.54 28.81 13.89
C ARG A 155 -36.16 28.10 12.61
N GLU A 156 -37.05 28.17 11.63
CA GLU A 156 -36.86 27.75 10.25
C GLU A 156 -35.39 27.95 9.86
N ILE A 157 -34.70 26.82 9.67
CA ILE A 157 -33.30 26.78 9.28
C ILE A 157 -33.27 27.27 7.83
N SER A 158 -33.31 28.59 7.65
CA SER A 158 -32.80 29.19 6.44
C SER A 158 -31.29 29.06 6.54
N THR A 159 -30.77 27.87 6.18
CA THR A 159 -29.37 27.74 5.81
C THR A 159 -29.07 28.93 4.92
N GLU A 160 -28.13 29.80 5.28
CA GLU A 160 -27.73 30.93 4.44
C GLU A 160 -26.94 30.43 3.22
N PHE A 161 -27.34 29.30 2.65
CA PHE A 161 -26.83 28.79 1.41
C PHE A 161 -27.26 29.69 0.27
N THR A 162 -26.31 30.08 -0.55
CA THR A 162 -26.63 30.63 -1.86
C THR A 162 -27.32 29.57 -2.71
N GLY A 163 -28.01 29.95 -3.78
CA GLY A 163 -28.70 28.97 -4.65
C GLY A 163 -27.78 27.88 -5.19
N GLN A 164 -26.51 28.21 -5.47
CA GLN A 164 -25.50 27.25 -5.91
C GLN A 164 -25.03 26.33 -4.77
N GLU A 165 -24.88 26.87 -3.56
CA GLU A 165 -24.52 26.07 -2.38
C GLU A 165 -25.61 25.07 -2.01
N SER A 166 -26.89 25.47 -2.05
CA SER A 166 -28.03 24.59 -1.80
C SER A 166 -28.07 23.43 -2.81
N TYR A 167 -27.79 23.71 -4.08
CA TYR A 167 -27.70 22.69 -5.12
C TYR A 167 -26.57 21.69 -4.84
N LEU A 168 -25.37 22.19 -4.55
CA LEU A 168 -24.21 21.34 -4.22
C LEU A 168 -24.46 20.53 -2.95
N TRP A 169 -25.06 21.12 -1.92
CA TRP A 169 -25.39 20.45 -0.68
C TRP A 169 -26.38 19.30 -0.89
N ALA A 170 -27.44 19.52 -1.68
CA ALA A 170 -28.40 18.47 -2.02
C ALA A 170 -27.73 17.30 -2.75
N LYS A 171 -26.80 17.57 -3.66
CA LYS A 171 -26.02 16.54 -4.37
C LYS A 171 -25.11 15.77 -3.43
N ILE A 172 -24.36 16.47 -2.57
CA ILE A 172 -23.45 15.87 -1.58
C ILE A 172 -24.21 14.99 -0.57
N GLN A 173 -25.38 15.44 -0.10
CA GLN A 173 -26.25 14.68 0.81
C GLN A 173 -26.74 13.38 0.17
N ASN A 174 -27.06 13.42 -1.11
CA ASN A 174 -27.50 12.24 -1.87
C ASN A 174 -26.34 11.36 -2.37
N HIS A 175 -25.09 11.64 -1.97
CA HIS A 175 -23.89 10.98 -2.49
C HIS A 175 -23.79 11.01 -4.03
N ASP A 176 -24.34 12.05 -4.64
CA ASP A 176 -24.34 12.26 -6.08
C ASP A 176 -23.14 13.13 -6.50
N HIS A 177 -22.24 12.55 -7.29
CA HIS A 177 -21.01 13.18 -7.74
C HIS A 177 -21.13 13.89 -9.10
N THR A 178 -22.33 13.96 -9.70
CA THR A 178 -22.53 14.60 -11.02
C THR A 178 -22.22 16.09 -11.06
N TYR A 179 -22.01 16.73 -9.91
CA TYR A 179 -21.60 18.14 -9.85
C TYR A 179 -20.12 18.35 -10.25
N VAL A 180 -19.30 17.30 -10.24
CA VAL A 180 -17.92 17.34 -10.72
C VAL A 180 -17.95 17.23 -12.25
N PRO A 181 -17.30 18.14 -13.00
CA PRO A 181 -17.31 18.10 -14.46
C PRO A 181 -16.66 16.81 -14.96
N GLN A 182 -17.19 16.21 -16.03
CA GLN A 182 -16.65 14.99 -16.65
C GLN A 182 -16.46 15.23 -18.15
N GLY A 183 -15.25 15.03 -18.67
CA GLY A 183 -14.88 15.25 -20.07
C GLY A 183 -14.98 16.70 -20.55
N ARG A 184 -15.15 17.67 -19.64
CA ARG A 184 -15.38 19.08 -19.97
C ARG A 184 -14.67 20.04 -19.02
N ALA A 185 -14.31 21.21 -19.53
CA ALA A 185 -13.70 22.29 -18.76
C ALA A 185 -14.04 23.64 -19.40
N LEU A 186 -14.21 24.67 -18.56
CA LEU A 186 -14.52 26.04 -19.02
C LEU A 186 -13.51 26.57 -20.04
N CYS A 187 -12.22 26.28 -19.85
CA CYS A 187 -11.16 26.72 -20.76
C CYS A 187 -11.21 26.06 -22.15
N LEU A 188 -11.89 24.92 -22.29
CA LEU A 188 -12.14 24.27 -23.58
C LEU A 188 -13.43 24.80 -24.22
N GLU A 189 -14.47 25.04 -23.42
CA GLU A 189 -15.76 25.56 -23.89
C GLU A 189 -15.65 27.01 -24.39
N ALA A 190 -14.87 27.86 -23.71
CA ALA A 190 -14.71 29.27 -24.07
C ALA A 190 -14.08 29.47 -25.47
N ARG A 191 -13.13 28.61 -25.87
CA ARG A 191 -12.46 28.71 -27.18
C ARG A 191 -13.27 28.12 -28.32
N GLY A 192 -14.19 27.19 -28.05
CA GLY A 192 -15.16 26.73 -29.05
C GLY A 192 -16.02 27.90 -29.53
N TYR A 193 -16.45 28.76 -28.60
CA TYR A 193 -17.23 29.96 -28.90
C TYR A 193 -16.46 31.00 -29.74
N GLU A 194 -15.17 31.24 -29.42
CA GLU A 194 -14.33 32.17 -30.18
C GLU A 194 -14.05 31.70 -31.62
N SER A 195 -14.09 30.39 -31.89
CA SER A 195 -13.87 29.83 -33.23
C SER A 195 -15.11 29.82 -34.13
N GLU A 196 -16.31 29.93 -33.57
CA GLU A 196 -17.57 29.97 -34.34
C GLU A 196 -18.02 31.40 -34.71
N GLU A 197 -17.45 32.42 -34.06
CA GLU A 197 -17.76 33.84 -34.31
C GLU A 197 -16.75 34.57 -35.22
N GLY A 198 -15.72 33.88 -35.74
CA GLY A 198 -14.67 34.44 -36.61
C GLY A 198 -14.69 33.88 -38.03
#